data_AF-K1KKG8-F1
#
_entry.id   AF-K1KKG8-F1
#
_cell.length_a   1.000
_cell.length_b   1.000
_cell.length_c   1.000
_cell.angle_alpha   90.00
_cell.angle_beta   90.00
_cell.angle_gamma   90.00
#
_symmetry.space_group_name_H-M   'P 1'
#
loop_
_entity.id
_entity.type
_entity.pdbx_description
1 polymer ?
#
loop_
_entity_poly.entity_id
_entity_poly.type
_entity_poly.pdbx_seq_one_letter_code
_entity_poly.pdbx_strand_id
1 'polypeptide(L)'
;MGFEIGQIFDGEYPPECAVWCNRHGDRWIKEIEPLEGVRRFQIVKSPEPTPEEIAAQELEQAKIERAAAVAAIKVEVDGMIFDGDEESQQRLTRAIQVAEITGMESTQWVLADNTVATITVEQAKQALAKAMLAMGELWTKPYELRS
;
A
#
# COMPACT_ATOMS: atom_id res chain seq x y z
N MET A 1 12.86 11.37 39.61
CA MET A 1 14.13 10.85 39.06
C MET A 1 14.00 10.87 37.54
N GLY A 2 15.02 11.31 36.80
CA GLY A 2 15.00 11.24 35.33
C GLY A 2 15.52 9.88 34.86
N PHE A 3 14.94 9.32 33.80
CA PHE A 3 15.43 8.12 33.14
C PHE A 3 16.10 8.49 31.81
N GLU A 4 17.15 7.78 31.43
CA GLU A 4 17.89 8.03 30.19
C GLU A 4 18.33 6.74 29.48
N ILE A 5 18.51 6.81 28.17
CA ILE A 5 19.02 5.67 27.38
C ILE A 5 20.43 5.34 27.84
N GLY A 6 20.70 4.04 28.03
CA GLY A 6 21.98 3.53 28.49
C GLY A 6 22.08 3.37 30.00
N GLN A 7 21.12 3.90 30.77
CA GLN A 7 21.07 3.74 32.23
C GLN A 7 21.00 2.26 32.63
N ILE A 8 21.80 1.87 33.63
CA ILE A 8 21.90 0.50 34.16
C ILE A 8 21.34 0.45 35.59
N PHE A 9 20.59 -0.60 35.91
CA PHE A 9 20.09 -0.94 37.23
C PHE A 9 20.67 -2.29 37.67
N ASP A 10 21.21 -2.35 38.88
CA ASP A 10 21.69 -3.58 39.50
C ASP A 10 20.59 -4.18 40.40
N GLY A 11 20.35 -5.48 40.27
CA GLY A 11 19.36 -6.25 41.03
C GLY A 11 17.94 -6.11 40.49
N GLU A 12 17.35 -4.92 40.60
CA GLU A 12 15.98 -4.60 40.17
C GLU A 12 15.91 -3.18 39.58
N TYR A 13 14.96 -2.93 38.68
CA TYR A 13 14.66 -1.60 38.16
C TYR A 13 13.33 -1.08 38.72
N PRO A 14 13.17 0.24 38.95
CA PRO A 14 11.89 0.80 39.40
C PRO A 14 10.77 0.53 38.38
N PRO A 15 9.53 0.22 38.80
CA PRO A 15 8.39 0.06 37.89
C PRO A 15 8.14 1.29 37.00
N GLU A 16 8.44 2.48 37.52
CA GLU A 16 8.40 3.76 36.81
C GLU A 16 9.28 3.79 35.56
N CYS A 17 10.41 3.05 35.57
CA CYS A 17 11.29 2.91 34.41
C CYS A 17 10.58 2.18 33.27
N ALA A 18 9.84 1.10 33.58
CA ALA A 18 9.07 0.37 32.58
C ALA A 18 7.94 1.23 32.02
N VAL A 19 7.26 1.99 32.88
CA VAL A 19 6.22 2.96 32.46
C VAL A 19 6.81 4.04 31.55
N TRP A 20 8.01 4.54 31.87
CA TRP A 20 8.70 5.52 31.04
C TRP A 20 9.08 4.96 29.67
N CYS A 21 9.65 3.75 29.61
CA CYS A 21 9.96 3.09 28.35
C CYS A 21 8.71 2.91 27.47
N ASN A 22 7.62 2.38 28.07
CA ASN A 22 6.36 2.14 27.36
C ASN A 22 5.71 3.44 26.85
N ARG A 23 5.91 4.57 27.53
CA ARG A 23 5.40 5.88 27.08
C ARG A 23 6.13 6.40 25.85
N HIS A 24 7.42 6.10 25.72
CA HIS A 24 8.24 6.59 24.60
C HIS A 24 8.13 5.70 23.35
N GLY A 25 7.91 4.39 23.51
CA GLY A 25 7.67 3.46 22.40
C GLY A 25 8.90 3.09 21.55
N ASP A 26 10.02 3.81 21.69
CA ASP A 26 11.28 3.58 20.98
C ASP A 26 12.38 2.98 21.88
N ARG A 27 12.05 2.55 23.09
CA ARG A 27 13.03 2.06 24.08
C ARG A 27 12.42 1.01 25.01
N TRP A 28 13.25 0.11 25.52
CA TRP A 28 12.83 -0.97 26.39
C TRP A 28 13.93 -1.36 27.40
N ILE A 29 13.56 -2.16 28.40
CA ILE A 29 14.48 -2.62 29.43
C ILE A 29 15.00 -4.00 29.03
N LYS A 30 16.31 -4.11 28.79
CA LYS A 30 16.98 -5.35 28.44
C LYS A 30 17.80 -5.85 29.62
N GLU A 31 17.65 -7.13 29.97
CA GLU A 31 18.56 -7.78 30.90
C GLU A 31 19.93 -8.00 30.23
N ILE A 32 21.00 -7.56 30.89
CA ILE A 32 22.38 -7.67 30.43
C ILE A 32 23.17 -8.62 31.33
N GLU A 33 24.41 -8.93 30.97
CA GLU A 33 25.25 -9.87 31.72
C GLU A 33 25.35 -9.48 33.20
N PRO A 34 25.14 -10.42 34.14
CA PRO A 34 25.27 -10.14 35.56
C PRO A 34 26.71 -9.79 35.94
N LEU A 35 26.88 -8.96 36.97
CA LEU A 35 28.18 -8.60 37.52
C LEU A 35 28.24 -9.09 38.97
N GLU A 36 29.26 -9.87 39.32
CA GLU A 36 29.45 -10.43 40.67
C GLU A 36 28.21 -11.19 41.20
N GLY A 37 27.46 -11.85 40.31
CA GLY A 37 26.24 -12.58 40.65
C GLY A 37 24.99 -11.70 40.77
N VAL A 38 25.09 -10.39 40.55
CA VAL A 38 23.97 -9.44 40.56
C VAL A 38 23.43 -9.27 39.14
N ARG A 39 22.11 -9.45 38.97
CA ARG A 39 21.41 -9.21 37.69
C ARG A 39 21.50 -7.74 37.31
N ARG A 40 21.58 -7.44 36.02
CA ARG A 40 21.66 -6.05 35.55
C ARG A 40 20.68 -5.80 34.43
N PHE A 41 20.09 -4.61 34.42
CA PHE A 41 19.11 -4.19 33.44
C PHE A 41 19.53 -2.87 32.82
N GLN A 42 19.48 -2.76 31.51
CA GLN A 42 19.81 -1.55 30.79
C GLN A 42 18.60 -1.02 30.02
N ILE A 43 18.39 0.29 30.07
CA ILE A 43 17.49 0.97 29.15
C ILE A 43 18.16 1.04 27.78
N VAL A 44 17.60 0.35 26.80
CA VAL A 44 18.11 0.32 25.42
C VAL A 44 17.12 1.00 24.47
N LYS A 45 17.64 1.80 23.53
CA LYS A 45 16.84 2.36 22.44
C LYS A 45 16.70 1.30 21.35
N SER A 46 15.54 1.24 20.70
CA SER A 46 15.37 0.54 19.44
C SER A 46 16.38 1.10 18.43
N PRO A 47 17.05 0.26 17.63
CA PRO A 47 17.85 0.76 16.53
C PRO A 47 16.97 1.65 15.65
N GLU A 48 17.54 2.76 15.18
CA GLU A 48 16.91 3.55 14.12
C GLU A 48 16.88 2.70 12.85
N PRO A 49 15.82 2.79 12.04
CA PRO A 49 15.76 2.06 10.79
C PRO A 49 16.93 2.47 9.90
N THR A 50 17.53 1.49 9.26
CA THR A 50 18.57 1.70 8.25
C THR A 50 18.00 2.47 7.04
N PRO A 51 18.84 3.17 6.26
CA PRO A 51 18.39 3.80 5.01
C PRO A 51 17.69 2.82 4.05
N GLU A 52 18.11 1.54 4.06
CA GLU A 52 17.48 0.48 3.27
C GLU A 52 16.06 0.17 3.77
N GLU A 53 15.85 0.07 5.08
CA GLU A 53 14.53 -0.14 5.68
C GLU A 53 13.60 1.04 5.43
N ILE A 54 14.10 2.27 5.51
CA ILE A 54 13.33 3.48 5.19
C ILE A 54 12.89 3.44 3.71
N ALA A 55 13.82 3.20 2.79
CA ALA A 55 13.52 3.12 1.36
C ALA A 55 12.54 1.97 1.02
N ALA A 56 12.61 0.86 1.76
CA ALA A 56 11.65 -0.24 1.62
C ALA A 56 10.24 0.16 2.09
N GLN A 57 10.13 0.88 3.21
CA GLN A 57 8.85 1.39 3.71
C GLN A 57 8.23 2.41 2.76
N GLU A 58 9.02 3.35 2.25
CA GLU A 58 8.58 4.35 1.27
C GLU A 58 8.10 3.69 -0.03
N LEU A 59 8.83 2.68 -0.52
CA LEU A 59 8.43 1.92 -1.71
C LEU A 59 7.10 1.20 -1.48
N GLU A 60 6.90 0.60 -0.31
CA GLU A 60 5.65 -0.09 0.01
C GLU A 60 4.48 0.90 0.08
N GLN A 61 4.69 2.06 0.71
CA GLN A 61 3.69 3.13 0.74
C GLN A 61 3.33 3.61 -0.67
N ALA A 62 4.32 3.82 -1.54
CA ALA A 62 4.09 4.21 -2.92
C ALA A 62 3.33 3.13 -3.72
N LYS A 63 3.56 1.83 -3.44
CA LYS A 63 2.81 0.73 -4.06
C LYS A 63 1.35 0.70 -3.62
N ILE A 64 1.07 1.00 -2.34
CA ILE A 64 -0.29 1.13 -1.80
C ILE A 64 -1.03 2.28 -2.48
N GLU A 65 -0.38 3.44 -2.59
CA GLU A 65 -0.95 4.61 -3.28
C GLU A 65 -1.23 4.33 -4.75
N ARG A 66 -0.31 3.65 -5.44
CA ARG A 66 -0.54 3.18 -6.81
C ARG A 66 -1.75 2.25 -6.87
N ALA A 67 -1.88 1.27 -5.97
CA ALA A 67 -3.01 0.35 -5.99
C ALA A 67 -4.35 1.09 -5.81
N ALA A 68 -4.42 2.07 -4.92
CA ALA A 68 -5.58 2.93 -4.76
C ALA A 68 -5.86 3.77 -6.02
N ALA A 69 -4.82 4.31 -6.67
CA ALA A 69 -4.96 5.05 -7.92
C ALA A 69 -5.46 4.17 -9.08
N VAL A 70 -4.97 2.93 -9.19
CA VAL A 70 -5.42 1.96 -10.19
C VAL A 70 -6.89 1.59 -9.97
N ALA A 71 -7.30 1.35 -8.71
CA ALA A 71 -8.69 1.08 -8.36
C ALA A 71 -9.64 2.27 -8.63
N ALA A 72 -9.09 3.49 -8.75
CA ALA A 72 -9.86 4.70 -9.01
C ALA A 72 -9.82 5.15 -10.48
N ILE A 73 -9.19 4.38 -11.39
CA ILE A 73 -9.13 4.73 -12.82
C ILE A 73 -10.56 4.82 -13.36
N LYS A 74 -10.85 5.94 -14.04
CA LYS A 74 -12.06 6.15 -14.83
C LYS A 74 -11.68 6.64 -16.20
N VAL A 75 -12.37 6.15 -17.23
CA VAL A 75 -12.10 6.53 -18.62
C VAL A 75 -13.38 6.94 -19.31
N GLU A 76 -13.30 7.99 -20.11
CA GLU A 76 -14.44 8.50 -20.87
C GLU A 76 -14.37 8.02 -22.32
N VAL A 77 -15.49 7.51 -22.85
CA VAL A 77 -15.68 7.15 -24.26
C VAL A 77 -17.07 7.61 -24.67
N ASP A 78 -17.16 8.46 -25.69
CA ASP A 78 -18.43 9.00 -26.21
C ASP A 78 -19.37 9.57 -25.12
N GLY A 79 -18.81 10.25 -24.11
CA GLY A 79 -19.56 10.82 -22.98
C GLY A 79 -20.00 9.81 -21.92
N MET A 80 -19.66 8.53 -22.06
CA MET A 80 -19.86 7.50 -21.03
C MET A 80 -18.60 7.32 -20.21
N ILE A 81 -18.75 7.22 -18.89
CA ILE A 81 -17.62 7.03 -17.96
C ILE A 81 -17.59 5.55 -17.53
N PHE A 82 -16.50 4.89 -17.85
CA PHE A 82 -16.24 3.49 -17.49
C PHE A 82 -15.29 3.43 -16.29
N ASP A 83 -15.52 2.46 -15.40
CA ASP A 83 -14.49 2.06 -14.46
C ASP A 83 -13.34 1.39 -15.25
N GLY A 84 -12.11 1.76 -14.91
CA GLY A 84 -10.88 1.30 -15.56
C GLY A 84 -9.97 0.52 -14.63
N ASP A 85 -10.46 0.09 -13.46
CA ASP A 85 -9.74 -0.81 -12.57
C ASP A 85 -9.49 -2.19 -13.23
N GLU A 86 -8.63 -3.00 -12.61
CA GLU A 86 -8.24 -4.30 -13.16
C GLU A 86 -9.44 -5.26 -13.34
N GLU A 87 -10.46 -5.18 -12.49
CA GLU A 87 -11.65 -6.03 -12.60
C GLU A 87 -12.50 -5.63 -13.81
N SER A 88 -12.70 -4.33 -13.99
CA SER A 88 -13.43 -3.74 -15.11
C SER A 88 -12.71 -4.02 -16.43
N GLN A 89 -11.38 -3.94 -16.46
CA GLN A 89 -10.57 -4.35 -17.61
C GLN A 89 -10.76 -5.84 -17.97
N GLN A 90 -10.76 -6.73 -16.96
CA GLN A 90 -11.02 -8.16 -17.18
C GLN A 90 -12.43 -8.40 -17.73
N ARG A 91 -13.44 -7.71 -17.18
CA ARG A 91 -14.82 -7.82 -17.63
C ARG A 91 -15.00 -7.30 -19.06
N LEU A 92 -14.38 -6.16 -19.41
CA LEU A 92 -14.38 -5.61 -20.76
C LEU A 92 -13.72 -6.59 -21.74
N THR A 93 -12.57 -7.13 -21.38
CA THR A 93 -11.85 -8.13 -22.18
C THR A 93 -12.73 -9.35 -22.47
N ARG A 94 -13.44 -9.87 -21.46
CA ARG A 94 -14.38 -10.99 -21.64
C ARG A 94 -15.57 -10.61 -22.52
N ALA A 95 -16.16 -9.43 -22.32
CA ALA A 95 -17.28 -8.96 -23.13
C ALA A 95 -16.90 -8.85 -24.61
N ILE A 96 -15.71 -8.30 -24.90
CA ILE A 96 -15.15 -8.22 -26.26
C ILE A 96 -14.96 -9.61 -26.85
N GLN A 97 -14.37 -10.55 -26.10
CA GLN A 97 -14.17 -11.92 -26.57
C GLN A 97 -15.50 -12.64 -26.88
N VAL A 98 -16.51 -12.48 -26.01
CA VAL A 98 -17.84 -13.06 -26.25
C VAL A 98 -18.46 -12.45 -27.51
N ALA A 99 -18.35 -11.13 -27.68
CA ALA A 99 -18.84 -10.46 -28.88
C ALA A 99 -18.18 -10.98 -30.16
N GLU A 100 -16.87 -11.21 -30.14
CA GLU A 100 -16.12 -11.77 -31.27
C GLU A 100 -16.53 -13.21 -31.60
N ILE A 101 -16.87 -14.03 -30.60
CA ILE A 101 -17.34 -15.41 -30.79
C ILE A 101 -18.78 -15.44 -31.34
N THR A 102 -19.64 -14.54 -30.87
CA THR A 102 -21.09 -14.58 -31.12
C THR A 102 -21.54 -13.69 -32.26
N GLY A 103 -20.70 -12.73 -32.69
CA GLY A 103 -21.07 -11.69 -33.64
C GLY A 103 -21.97 -10.60 -33.04
N MET A 104 -22.08 -10.50 -31.71
CA MET A 104 -22.82 -9.39 -31.07
C MET A 104 -22.06 -8.07 -31.27
N GLU A 105 -22.78 -7.01 -31.63
CA GLU A 105 -22.20 -5.66 -31.81
C GLU A 105 -22.33 -4.77 -30.58
N SER A 106 -23.15 -5.16 -29.60
CA SER A 106 -23.39 -4.40 -28.38
C SER A 106 -23.74 -5.30 -27.19
N THR A 107 -23.59 -4.75 -25.99
CA THR A 107 -23.98 -5.39 -24.73
C THR A 107 -24.49 -4.34 -23.74
N GLN A 108 -25.33 -4.75 -22.79
CA GLN A 108 -25.58 -3.94 -21.60
C GLN A 108 -24.33 -3.92 -20.71
N TRP A 109 -24.07 -2.77 -20.11
CA TRP A 109 -22.90 -2.51 -19.27
C TRP A 109 -23.26 -1.56 -18.13
N VAL A 110 -22.61 -1.72 -16.98
CA VAL A 110 -22.76 -0.81 -15.83
C VAL A 110 -21.62 0.21 -15.88
N LEU A 111 -21.95 1.49 -16.00
CA LEU A 111 -21.00 2.60 -16.02
C LEU A 111 -20.53 2.97 -14.61
N ALA A 112 -19.50 3.81 -14.51
CA ALA A 112 -18.85 4.22 -13.27
C ALA A 112 -19.73 5.06 -12.33
N ASP A 113 -20.89 5.50 -12.79
CA ASP A 113 -21.94 6.18 -12.02
C ASP A 113 -23.05 5.22 -11.57
N ASN A 114 -22.85 3.91 -11.75
CA ASN A 114 -23.81 2.83 -11.49
C ASN A 114 -25.06 2.84 -12.38
N THR A 115 -25.05 3.58 -13.49
CA THR A 115 -26.13 3.48 -14.49
C THR A 115 -25.88 2.33 -15.47
N VAL A 116 -26.95 1.76 -16.01
CA VAL A 116 -26.86 0.73 -17.06
C VAL A 116 -27.00 1.39 -18.42
N ALA A 117 -26.05 1.14 -19.32
CA ALA A 117 -26.06 1.63 -20.69
C ALA A 117 -25.84 0.48 -21.69
N THR A 118 -26.30 0.65 -22.92
CA THR A 118 -25.94 -0.22 -24.04
C THR A 118 -24.69 0.34 -24.69
N ILE A 119 -23.59 -0.41 -24.64
CA ILE A 119 -22.31 -0.03 -25.24
C ILE A 119 -22.05 -0.87 -26.48
N THR A 120 -21.38 -0.29 -27.48
CA THR A 120 -20.88 -1.04 -28.63
C THR A 120 -19.57 -1.76 -28.30
N VAL A 121 -19.23 -2.80 -29.07
CA VAL A 121 -17.94 -3.49 -28.95
C VAL A 121 -16.76 -2.53 -29.19
N GLU A 122 -16.93 -1.57 -30.08
CA GLU A 122 -15.91 -0.54 -30.36
C GLU A 122 -15.69 0.36 -29.14
N GLN A 123 -16.76 0.79 -28.47
CA GLN A 123 -16.67 1.57 -27.23
C GLN A 123 -16.00 0.76 -26.11
N ALA A 124 -16.31 -0.53 -25.99
CA ALA A 124 -15.66 -1.43 -25.03
C ALA A 124 -14.14 -1.55 -25.31
N LYS A 125 -13.73 -1.66 -26.59
CA LYS A 125 -12.31 -1.71 -27.00
C LYS A 125 -11.59 -0.41 -26.66
N GLN A 126 -12.21 0.75 -26.93
CA GLN A 126 -11.63 2.05 -26.60
C GLN A 126 -11.52 2.28 -25.08
N ALA A 127 -12.53 1.90 -24.32
CA ALA A 127 -12.51 1.99 -22.85
C ALA A 127 -11.38 1.12 -22.28
N LEU A 128 -11.26 -0.14 -22.73
CA LEU A 128 -10.19 -1.04 -22.32
C LEU A 128 -8.80 -0.48 -22.66
N ALA A 129 -8.61 0.02 -23.88
CA ALA A 129 -7.34 0.60 -24.31
C ALA A 129 -6.93 1.80 -23.45
N LYS A 130 -7.86 2.74 -23.19
CA LYS A 130 -7.60 3.91 -22.33
C LYS A 130 -7.27 3.49 -20.90
N ALA A 131 -7.99 2.50 -20.35
CA ALA A 131 -7.76 2.01 -18.99
C ALA A 131 -6.38 1.37 -18.85
N MET A 132 -5.97 0.55 -19.82
CA MET A 132 -4.64 -0.08 -19.83
C MET A 132 -3.51 0.95 -19.95
N LEU A 133 -3.69 2.00 -20.78
CA LEU A 133 -2.71 3.09 -20.89
C LEU A 133 -2.57 3.85 -19.55
N ALA A 134 -3.68 4.24 -18.95
CA ALA A 134 -3.69 4.93 -17.65
C ALA A 134 -3.05 4.07 -16.54
N MET A 135 -3.36 2.77 -16.51
CA MET A 135 -2.75 1.84 -15.56
C MET A 135 -1.23 1.71 -15.80
N GLY A 136 -0.79 1.67 -17.06
CA GLY A 136 0.62 1.63 -17.43
C GLY A 136 1.40 2.82 -16.89
N GLU A 137 0.84 4.03 -16.98
CA GLU A 137 1.43 5.25 -16.42
C GLU A 137 1.53 5.22 -14.89
N LEU A 138 0.58 4.58 -14.20
CA LEU A 138 0.62 4.43 -12.74
C LEU A 138 1.60 3.35 -12.29
N TRP A 139 1.84 2.33 -13.11
CA TRP A 139 2.57 1.14 -12.69
C TRP A 139 4.04 1.40 -12.37
N THR A 140 4.66 2.35 -13.07
CA THR A 140 6.08 2.71 -12.92
C THR A 140 6.35 3.65 -11.76
N LYS A 141 5.36 4.45 -11.34
CA LYS A 141 5.53 5.54 -10.36
C LYS A 141 6.26 5.14 -9.07
N PRO A 142 5.97 3.99 -8.41
CA PRO A 142 6.67 3.62 -7.18
C PRO A 142 8.19 3.43 -7.35
N TYR A 143 8.66 3.23 -8.59
CA TYR A 143 10.07 2.95 -8.90
C TYR A 143 10.83 4.18 -9.39
N GLU A 144 10.14 5.28 -9.69
CA GLU A 144 10.76 6.53 -10.14
C GLU A 144 11.47 7.26 -9.00
N LEU A 145 11.06 7.02 -7.74
CA LEU A 145 11.67 7.59 -6.53
C LEU A 145 13.09 7.08 -6.24
N ARG A 146 13.65 6.21 -7.09
CA ARG A 146 14.96 5.57 -6.90
C ARG A 146 16.10 6.19 -7.74
N SER A 147 15.88 7.33 -8.41
CA SER A 147 16.91 8.00 -9.23
C SER A 147 17.80 8.93 -8.43
#